data_AF-A0A7M3NX42-F1
#
_entry.id   AF-A0A7M3NX42-F1
#
_cell.length_a   1.000
_cell.length_b   1.000
_cell.length_c   1.000
_cell.angle_alpha   90.00
_cell.angle_beta   90.00
_cell.angle_gamma   90.00
#
_symmetry.space_group_name_H-M   'P 1'
#
loop_
_entity.id
_entity.type
_entity.pdbx_description
1 polymer ?
#
loop_
_entity_poly.entity_id
_entity_poly.type
_entity_poly.pdbx_seq_one_letter_code
_entity_poly.pdbx_strand_id
1 'polypeptide(L)'
;MARVQAVEDFLELADRLIVVGELKWSNVDADYRLLAVNSCLRRQIESMKAATLLARQDLGHLAVSFVRASLEDVLYLGFFGSLPLEESQELFLLLSNWDTVRSLLAQRAYVGDDVMRNLWYPAGFLDAVEIKRDEVRSALMDLQKKYRWPGGVIPSADWIAERAGKGELYRYLHAATSRALHFSAGEIMRRGWGHPAGKMVTDKAEFRDHLASFALDQLWRLHVESWEVTSPFWEGAAVSGDDTLSFADTEPVLNRLLALGKVPLVHAHEWNLTPNGPLR
;
A
#
# COMPACT_ATOMS: atom_id res chain seq x y z
N MET A 1 13.15 -19.28 3.84
CA MET A 1 13.65 -19.08 5.23
C MET A 1 14.66 -17.94 5.38
N ALA A 2 15.79 -17.90 4.65
CA ALA A 2 16.78 -16.82 4.79
C ALA A 2 16.20 -15.39 4.62
N ARG A 3 15.31 -15.18 3.64
CA ARG A 3 14.64 -13.88 3.44
C ARG A 3 13.68 -13.49 4.56
N VAL A 4 12.98 -14.46 5.15
CA VAL A 4 12.09 -14.21 6.29
C VAL A 4 12.91 -13.68 7.46
N GLN A 5 14.01 -14.38 7.79
CA GLN A 5 14.92 -13.95 8.85
C GLN A 5 15.51 -12.56 8.58
N ALA A 6 15.97 -12.29 7.35
CA ALA A 6 16.54 -10.97 7.03
C ALA A 6 15.51 -9.82 7.16
N VAL A 7 14.23 -10.07 6.87
CA VAL A 7 13.17 -9.06 7.07
C VAL A 7 12.80 -8.94 8.54
N GLU A 8 12.82 -10.02 9.32
CA GLU A 8 12.64 -9.97 10.78
C GLU A 8 13.76 -9.16 11.44
N ASP A 9 15.02 -9.40 11.07
CA ASP A 9 16.16 -8.59 11.54
C ASP A 9 15.99 -7.11 11.17
N PHE A 10 15.48 -6.82 9.97
CA PHE A 10 15.18 -5.45 9.55
C PHE A 10 14.04 -4.83 10.35
N LEU A 11 13.02 -5.60 10.70
CA LEU A 11 11.92 -5.13 11.55
C LEU A 11 12.40 -4.78 12.96
N GLU A 12 13.27 -5.60 13.56
CA GLU A 12 13.87 -5.29 14.87
C GLU A 12 14.66 -3.98 14.85
N LEU A 13 15.37 -3.73 13.76
CA LEU A 13 16.07 -2.46 13.55
C LEU A 13 15.08 -1.30 13.28
N ALA A 14 14.09 -1.51 12.41
CA ALA A 14 13.10 -0.50 12.03
C ALA A 14 12.27 -0.04 13.23
N ASP A 15 11.92 -0.93 14.15
CA ASP A 15 11.21 -0.60 15.40
C ASP A 15 12.01 0.35 16.30
N ARG A 16 13.34 0.46 16.11
CA ARG A 16 14.21 1.42 16.81
C ARG A 16 14.50 2.67 15.98
N LEU A 17 14.68 2.52 14.67
CA LEU A 17 14.95 3.65 13.77
C LEU A 17 13.72 4.55 13.56
N ILE A 18 12.53 3.95 13.54
CA ILE A 18 11.27 4.64 13.25
C ILE A 18 10.24 4.23 14.29
N VAL A 19 10.27 4.95 15.40
CA VAL A 19 9.27 4.89 16.45
C VAL A 19 8.12 5.84 16.08
N VAL A 20 7.00 5.24 15.64
CA VAL A 20 5.79 6.00 15.32
C VAL A 20 4.98 6.22 16.60
N GLY A 21 5.02 7.45 17.11
CA GLY A 21 4.33 7.88 18.33
C GLY A 21 2.87 8.31 18.14
N GLU A 22 2.33 8.92 19.18
CA GLU A 22 0.99 9.51 19.24
C GLU A 22 1.00 10.95 18.71
N LEU A 23 0.01 11.29 17.87
CA LEU A 23 -0.12 12.62 17.29
C LEU A 23 -0.94 13.56 18.19
N LYS A 24 -0.50 14.83 18.25
CA LYS A 24 -1.33 15.90 18.79
C LYS A 24 -2.34 16.36 17.74
N TRP A 25 -3.61 16.48 18.13
CA TRP A 25 -4.67 16.95 17.24
C TRP A 25 -4.35 18.32 16.62
N SER A 26 -3.77 19.24 17.40
CA SER A 26 -3.36 20.57 16.91
C SER A 26 -2.35 20.51 15.77
N ASN A 27 -1.48 19.49 15.73
CA ASN A 27 -0.52 19.32 14.64
C ASN A 27 -1.22 18.80 13.39
N VAL A 28 -2.17 17.87 13.57
CA VAL A 28 -2.96 17.31 12.46
C VAL A 28 -3.83 18.38 11.82
N ASP A 29 -4.50 19.22 12.61
CA ASP A 29 -5.29 20.35 12.12
C ASP A 29 -4.44 21.37 11.36
N ALA A 30 -3.17 21.51 11.74
CA ALA A 30 -2.24 22.41 11.06
C ALA A 30 -1.64 21.80 9.78
N ASP A 31 -1.55 20.47 9.67
CA ASP A 31 -1.05 19.76 8.50
C ASP A 31 -1.47 18.27 8.49
N TYR A 32 -2.48 17.94 7.67
CA TYR A 32 -2.97 16.56 7.55
C TYR A 32 -1.95 15.57 6.98
N ARG A 33 -0.87 16.03 6.33
CA ARG A 33 0.20 15.15 5.86
C ARG A 33 0.88 14.44 7.03
N LEU A 34 0.92 15.05 8.21
CA LEU A 34 1.49 14.46 9.42
C LEU A 34 0.72 13.20 9.85
N LEU A 35 -0.62 13.24 9.76
CA LEU A 35 -1.47 12.08 10.00
C LEU A 35 -1.22 10.98 8.96
N ALA A 36 -1.11 11.37 7.68
CA ALA A 36 -0.81 10.42 6.60
C ALA A 36 0.53 9.71 6.83
N VAL A 37 1.60 10.46 7.13
CA VAL A 37 2.93 9.91 7.40
C VAL A 37 2.90 8.93 8.57
N ASN A 38 2.33 9.35 9.71
CA ASN A 38 2.24 8.51 10.91
C ASN A 38 1.49 7.20 10.62
N SER A 39 0.29 7.30 10.02
CA SER A 39 -0.55 6.14 9.72
C SER A 39 0.09 5.19 8.71
N CYS A 40 0.68 5.72 7.63
CA CYS A 40 1.30 4.92 6.58
C CYS A 40 2.54 4.17 7.07
N LEU A 41 3.45 4.84 7.80
CA LEU A 41 4.65 4.19 8.34
C LEU A 41 4.29 3.07 9.31
N ARG A 42 3.32 3.31 10.20
CA ARG A 42 2.80 2.28 11.12
C ARG A 42 2.23 1.09 10.35
N ARG A 43 1.36 1.33 9.38
CA ARG A 43 0.74 0.29 8.55
C ARG A 43 1.76 -0.52 7.75
N GLN A 44 2.82 0.10 7.25
CA GLN A 44 3.88 -0.60 6.53
C GLN A 44 4.69 -1.53 7.44
N ILE A 45 5.02 -1.08 8.66
CA ILE A 45 5.69 -1.92 9.68
C ILE A 45 4.79 -3.12 10.04
N GLU A 46 3.50 -2.88 10.29
CA GLU A 46 2.51 -3.93 10.57
C GLU A 46 2.38 -4.90 9.40
N SER A 47 2.39 -4.41 8.16
CA SER A 47 2.32 -5.22 6.95
C SER A 47 3.53 -6.14 6.79
N MET A 48 4.73 -5.64 7.09
CA MET A 48 5.95 -6.46 7.10
C MET A 48 5.90 -7.52 8.21
N LYS A 49 5.46 -7.16 9.43
CA LYS A 49 5.26 -8.11 10.55
C LYS A 49 4.26 -9.21 10.18
N ALA A 50 3.13 -8.84 9.56
CA ALA A 50 2.14 -9.79 9.08
C ALA A 50 2.72 -10.69 7.97
N ALA A 51 3.50 -10.14 7.04
CA ALA A 51 4.11 -10.90 5.96
C ALA A 51 5.11 -11.96 6.47
N THR A 52 5.95 -11.63 7.45
CA THR A 52 6.90 -12.60 8.05
C THR A 52 6.15 -13.70 8.80
N LEU A 53 5.13 -13.35 9.60
CA LEU A 53 4.27 -14.33 10.28
C LEU A 53 3.58 -15.28 9.29
N LEU A 54 2.97 -14.75 8.23
CA LEU A 54 2.35 -15.56 7.18
C LEU A 54 3.38 -16.47 6.51
N ALA A 55 4.57 -15.96 6.19
CA ALA A 55 5.63 -16.77 5.58
C ALA A 55 6.12 -17.91 6.48
N ARG A 56 6.19 -17.68 7.80
CA ARG A 56 6.51 -18.74 8.79
C ARG A 56 5.45 -19.84 8.84
N GLN A 57 4.21 -19.54 8.48
CA GLN A 57 3.08 -20.47 8.43
C GLN A 57 2.82 -21.01 7.01
N ASP A 58 3.76 -20.89 6.08
CA ASP A 58 3.62 -21.29 4.67
C ASP A 58 2.50 -20.53 3.90
N LEU A 59 2.00 -19.43 4.46
CA LEU A 59 0.95 -18.58 3.88
C LEU A 59 1.49 -17.25 3.33
N GLY A 60 2.81 -17.10 3.22
CA GLY A 60 3.46 -15.84 2.85
C GLY A 60 3.05 -15.29 1.48
N HIS A 61 2.60 -16.14 0.55
CA HIS A 61 2.08 -15.75 -0.75
C HIS A 61 0.84 -14.83 -0.67
N LEU A 62 0.10 -14.84 0.45
CA LEU A 62 -1.03 -13.92 0.68
C LEU A 62 -0.58 -12.48 0.95
N ALA A 63 0.67 -12.29 1.41
CA ALA A 63 1.23 -10.98 1.72
C ALA A 63 1.46 -10.10 0.47
N VAL A 64 1.35 -10.66 -0.74
CA VAL A 64 1.37 -9.87 -1.99
C VAL A 64 0.28 -8.80 -2.00
N SER A 65 -0.83 -9.04 -1.30
CA SER A 65 -1.91 -8.06 -1.12
C SER A 65 -1.46 -6.78 -0.39
N PHE A 66 -0.46 -6.86 0.49
CA PHE A 66 0.06 -5.71 1.24
C PHE A 66 0.93 -4.78 0.39
N VAL A 67 1.62 -5.34 -0.61
CA VAL A 67 2.57 -4.59 -1.47
C VAL A 67 1.87 -3.44 -2.18
N ARG A 68 0.61 -3.62 -2.60
CA ARG A 68 -0.15 -2.56 -3.27
C ARG A 68 -0.41 -1.37 -2.34
N ALA A 69 -0.83 -1.64 -1.12
CA ALA A 69 -1.11 -0.61 -0.13
C ALA A 69 0.16 0.16 0.23
N SER A 70 1.28 -0.54 0.48
CA SER A 70 2.58 0.09 0.74
C SER A 70 3.10 0.92 -0.43
N LEU A 71 2.84 0.48 -1.67
CA LEU A 71 3.16 1.26 -2.86
C LEU A 71 2.35 2.56 -2.90
N GLU A 72 1.03 2.47 -2.74
CA GLU A 72 0.18 3.66 -2.76
C GLU A 72 0.57 4.65 -1.66
N ASP A 73 1.00 4.18 -0.49
CA ASP A 73 1.56 5.05 0.56
C ASP A 73 2.74 5.87 0.06
N VAL A 74 3.76 5.24 -0.54
CA VAL A 74 4.92 5.95 -1.11
C VAL A 74 4.48 7.02 -2.11
N LEU A 75 3.55 6.67 -3.01
CA LEU A 75 3.12 7.53 -4.10
C LEU A 75 2.32 8.74 -3.60
N TYR A 76 1.33 8.50 -2.73
CA TYR A 76 0.48 9.57 -2.20
C TYR A 76 1.25 10.46 -1.22
N LEU A 77 2.11 9.91 -0.37
CA LEU A 77 2.95 10.72 0.53
C LEU A 77 3.90 11.61 -0.26
N GLY A 78 4.58 11.07 -1.27
CA GLY A 78 5.43 11.85 -2.16
C GLY A 78 4.66 12.94 -2.91
N PHE A 79 3.47 12.61 -3.43
CA PHE A 79 2.62 13.59 -4.10
C PHE A 79 2.14 14.71 -3.17
N PHE A 80 1.56 14.39 -2.02
CA PHE A 80 1.08 15.40 -1.06
C PHE A 80 2.22 16.23 -0.47
N GLY A 81 3.40 15.63 -0.28
CA GLY A 81 4.60 16.33 0.13
C GLY A 81 5.11 17.32 -0.91
N SER A 82 4.86 17.07 -2.20
CA SER A 82 5.24 17.96 -3.31
C SER A 82 4.33 19.19 -3.48
N LEU A 83 3.14 19.18 -2.88
CA LEU A 83 2.17 20.28 -2.99
C LEU A 83 2.44 21.38 -1.94
N PRO A 84 2.09 22.65 -2.25
CA PRO A 84 1.95 23.69 -1.23
C PRO A 84 1.02 23.22 -0.10
N LEU A 85 1.31 23.63 1.14
CA LEU A 85 0.59 23.14 2.33
C LEU A 85 -0.93 23.34 2.19
N GLU A 86 -1.36 24.52 1.76
CA GLU A 86 -2.77 24.88 1.65
C GLU A 86 -3.48 23.99 0.62
N GLU A 87 -2.86 23.77 -0.54
CA GLU A 87 -3.40 22.92 -1.59
C GLU A 87 -3.44 21.45 -1.17
N SER A 88 -2.40 21.00 -0.45
CA SER A 88 -2.29 19.66 0.09
C SER A 88 -3.41 19.39 1.09
N GLN A 89 -3.64 20.31 2.03
CA GLN A 89 -4.72 20.22 3.01
C GLN A 89 -6.10 20.19 2.37
N GLU A 90 -6.37 21.12 1.44
CA GLU A 90 -7.65 21.20 0.73
C GLU A 90 -7.95 19.86 0.02
N LEU A 91 -6.99 19.37 -0.77
CA LEU A 91 -7.16 18.11 -1.49
C LEU A 91 -7.30 16.91 -0.55
N PHE A 92 -6.50 16.84 0.52
CA PHE A 92 -6.57 15.74 1.49
C PHE A 92 -7.95 15.67 2.15
N LEU A 93 -8.47 16.81 2.62
CA LEU A 93 -9.81 16.91 3.20
C LEU A 93 -10.89 16.50 2.22
N LEU A 94 -10.82 16.96 0.97
CA LEU A 94 -11.82 16.63 -0.04
C LEU A 94 -11.81 15.15 -0.40
N LEU A 95 -10.63 14.53 -0.54
CA LEU A 95 -10.52 13.09 -0.78
C LEU A 95 -11.03 12.26 0.40
N SER A 96 -10.68 12.66 1.63
CA SER A 96 -11.15 12.00 2.86
C SER A 96 -12.67 12.10 3.02
N ASN A 97 -13.23 13.30 2.83
CA ASN A 97 -14.67 13.51 2.87
C ASN A 97 -15.38 12.71 1.77
N TRP A 98 -14.84 12.70 0.54
CA TRP A 98 -15.41 11.95 -0.57
C TRP A 98 -15.50 10.46 -0.29
N ASP A 99 -14.45 9.87 0.27
CA ASP A 99 -14.45 8.45 0.60
C ASP A 99 -15.43 8.12 1.74
N THR A 100 -15.47 8.98 2.76
CA THR A 100 -16.38 8.84 3.91
C THR A 100 -17.85 8.89 3.49
N VAL A 101 -18.26 9.95 2.76
CA VAL A 101 -19.66 10.12 2.34
C VAL A 101 -20.08 9.03 1.35
N ARG A 102 -19.20 8.64 0.43
CA ARG A 102 -19.50 7.56 -0.53
C ARG A 102 -19.69 6.22 0.17
N SER A 103 -18.84 5.90 1.15
CA SER A 103 -18.91 4.63 1.88
C SER A 103 -20.19 4.55 2.71
N LEU A 104 -20.54 5.63 3.43
CA LEU A 104 -21.78 5.68 4.21
C LEU A 104 -23.03 5.55 3.34
N LEU A 105 -23.07 6.23 2.19
CA LEU A 105 -24.20 6.15 1.27
C LEU A 105 -24.29 4.80 0.55
N ALA A 106 -23.16 4.17 0.24
CA ALA A 106 -23.14 2.81 -0.27
C ALA A 106 -23.68 1.81 0.76
N GLN A 107 -23.32 1.99 2.04
CA GLN A 107 -23.91 1.22 3.14
C GLN A 107 -25.43 1.43 3.21
N ARG A 108 -25.91 2.70 3.21
CA ARG A 108 -27.35 3.02 3.16
C ARG A 108 -28.05 2.32 2.01
N ALA A 109 -27.48 2.37 0.81
CA ALA A 109 -28.04 1.74 -0.38
C ALA A 109 -28.10 0.20 -0.29
N TYR A 110 -27.15 -0.43 0.41
CA TYR A 110 -27.10 -1.88 0.57
C TYR A 110 -28.04 -2.39 1.67
N VAL A 111 -28.06 -1.74 2.83
CA VAL A 111 -28.83 -2.23 4.00
C VAL A 111 -30.21 -1.58 4.17
N GLY A 112 -30.46 -0.44 3.51
CA GLY A 112 -31.70 0.32 3.61
C GLY A 112 -31.85 1.15 4.90
N ASP A 113 -32.79 2.10 4.87
CA ASP A 113 -32.95 3.11 5.93
C ASP A 113 -33.37 2.52 7.30
N ASP A 114 -34.11 1.41 7.30
CA ASP A 114 -34.51 0.75 8.54
C ASP A 114 -33.31 0.18 9.31
N VAL A 115 -32.36 -0.44 8.61
CA VAL A 115 -31.12 -0.94 9.22
C VAL A 115 -30.23 0.23 9.62
N MET A 116 -30.10 1.26 8.79
CA MET A 116 -29.31 2.46 9.11
C MET A 116 -29.80 3.14 10.39
N ARG A 117 -31.12 3.24 10.58
CA ARG A 117 -31.71 3.78 11.81
C ARG A 117 -31.36 2.95 13.05
N ASN A 118 -31.32 1.62 12.93
CA ASN A 118 -30.88 0.73 14.00
C ASN A 118 -29.37 0.85 14.31
N LEU A 119 -28.57 1.31 13.34
CA LEU A 119 -27.16 1.65 13.49
C LEU A 119 -26.94 3.12 13.92
N TRP A 120 -27.98 3.77 14.43
CA TRP A 120 -27.96 5.14 14.93
C TRP A 120 -27.65 6.21 13.88
N TYR A 121 -27.98 5.98 12.61
CA TYR A 121 -27.96 7.00 11.56
C TYR A 121 -29.37 7.55 11.29
N PRO A 122 -29.70 8.76 11.76
CA PRO A 122 -31.01 9.37 11.51
C PRO A 122 -31.20 9.70 10.02
N ALA A 123 -32.44 9.61 9.52
CA ALA A 123 -32.75 9.91 8.12
C ALA A 123 -32.28 11.32 7.70
N GLY A 124 -32.58 12.34 8.51
CA GLY A 124 -32.14 13.72 8.21
C GLY A 124 -30.61 13.90 8.17
N PHE A 125 -29.85 13.09 8.92
CA PHE A 125 -28.39 13.08 8.81
C PHE A 125 -27.95 12.46 7.47
N LEU A 126 -28.55 11.34 7.06
CA LEU A 126 -28.24 10.69 5.79
C LEU A 126 -28.58 11.58 4.59
N ASP A 127 -29.71 12.30 4.65
CA ASP A 127 -30.09 13.25 3.61
C ASP A 127 -29.11 14.43 3.53
N ALA A 128 -28.62 14.92 4.67
CA ALA A 128 -27.55 15.92 4.72
C ALA A 128 -26.23 15.38 4.14
N VAL A 129 -25.90 14.10 4.34
CA VAL A 129 -24.73 13.46 3.75
C VAL A 129 -24.85 13.36 2.22
N GLU A 130 -26.04 13.14 1.67
CA GLU A 130 -26.26 13.15 0.22
C GLU A 130 -25.98 14.52 -0.40
N ILE A 131 -26.46 15.59 0.24
CA ILE A 131 -26.14 16.98 -0.16
C ILE A 131 -24.63 17.20 -0.08
N LYS A 132 -24.01 16.78 1.03
CA LYS A 132 -22.56 16.93 1.23
C LYS A 132 -21.74 16.18 0.17
N ARG A 133 -22.17 15.00 -0.26
CA ARG A 133 -21.53 14.25 -1.35
C ARG A 133 -21.48 15.09 -2.63
N ASP A 134 -22.58 15.76 -2.97
CA ASP A 134 -22.66 16.53 -4.22
C ASP A 134 -21.80 17.82 -4.14
N GLU A 135 -21.74 18.47 -2.97
CA GLU A 135 -20.82 19.58 -2.72
C GLU A 135 -19.35 19.16 -2.87
N VAL A 136 -18.95 18.07 -2.21
CA VAL A 136 -17.57 17.55 -2.25
C VAL A 136 -17.21 17.11 -3.67
N ARG A 137 -18.14 16.48 -4.39
CA ARG A 137 -17.96 16.13 -5.80
C ARG A 137 -17.67 17.36 -6.66
N SER A 138 -18.45 18.44 -6.48
CA SER A 138 -18.25 19.66 -7.24
C SER A 138 -16.87 20.26 -6.99
N ALA A 139 -16.47 20.38 -5.72
CA ALA A 139 -15.16 20.89 -5.34
C ALA A 139 -14.01 20.04 -5.92
N LEU A 140 -14.11 18.70 -5.86
CA LEU A 140 -13.14 17.81 -6.48
C LEU A 140 -13.07 17.94 -8.00
N MET A 141 -14.21 18.17 -8.67
CA MET A 141 -14.22 18.42 -10.13
C MET A 141 -13.57 19.76 -10.49
N ASP A 142 -13.63 20.76 -9.62
CA ASP A 142 -12.94 22.03 -9.85
C ASP A 142 -11.42 21.89 -9.62
N LEU A 143 -11.00 21.13 -8.61
CA LEU A 143 -9.59 20.74 -8.46
C LEU A 143 -9.11 19.87 -9.63
N GLN A 144 -9.95 18.98 -10.14
CA GLN A 144 -9.63 18.17 -11.33
C GLN A 144 -9.30 19.06 -12.52
N LYS A 145 -10.07 20.13 -12.77
CA LYS A 145 -9.79 21.11 -13.82
C LYS A 145 -8.50 21.90 -13.54
N LYS A 146 -8.28 22.29 -12.28
CA LYS A 146 -7.08 23.03 -11.83
C LYS A 146 -5.80 22.23 -12.10
N TYR A 147 -5.73 20.98 -11.64
CA TYR A 147 -4.55 20.11 -11.77
C TYR A 147 -4.50 19.30 -13.06
N ARG A 148 -5.59 19.31 -13.82
CA ARG A 148 -5.76 18.60 -15.09
C ARG A 148 -5.45 17.10 -14.97
N TRP A 149 -5.86 16.46 -13.87
CA TRP A 149 -5.71 15.01 -13.77
C TRP A 149 -6.72 14.30 -14.68
N PRO A 150 -6.33 13.19 -15.33
CA PRO A 150 -7.19 12.47 -16.26
C PRO A 150 -8.26 11.67 -15.52
N GLY A 151 -9.39 11.46 -16.19
CA GLY A 151 -10.44 10.55 -15.73
C GLY A 151 -11.53 11.24 -14.92
N GLY A 152 -11.79 10.72 -13.71
CA GLY A 152 -12.97 11.04 -12.91
C GLY A 152 -12.73 12.05 -11.79
N VAL A 153 -13.61 11.97 -10.78
CA VAL A 153 -13.66 12.87 -9.62
C VAL A 153 -12.36 12.84 -8.81
N ILE A 154 -11.72 11.69 -8.72
CA ILE A 154 -10.45 11.51 -8.01
C ILE A 154 -9.31 11.27 -9.01
N PRO A 155 -8.07 11.71 -8.69
CA PRO A 155 -6.91 11.41 -9.52
C PRO A 155 -6.66 9.90 -9.57
N SER A 156 -6.29 9.40 -10.75
CA SER A 156 -5.85 8.01 -10.87
C SER A 156 -4.50 7.79 -10.20
N ALA A 157 -4.27 6.60 -9.64
CA ALA A 157 -3.00 6.27 -9.01
C ALA A 157 -1.81 6.30 -10.00
N ASP A 158 -2.05 6.06 -11.29
CA ASP A 158 -1.04 6.25 -12.35
C ASP A 158 -0.63 7.71 -12.49
N TRP A 159 -1.60 8.62 -12.52
CA TRP A 159 -1.33 10.06 -12.54
C TRP A 159 -0.60 10.52 -11.27
N ILE A 160 -1.00 10.03 -10.09
CA ILE A 160 -0.31 10.31 -8.82
C ILE A 160 1.14 9.80 -8.88
N ALA A 161 1.37 8.61 -9.43
CA ALA A 161 2.70 8.04 -9.56
C ALA A 161 3.61 8.87 -10.47
N GLU A 162 3.10 9.37 -11.60
CA GLU A 162 3.84 10.28 -12.47
C GLU A 162 4.20 11.58 -11.75
N ARG A 163 3.26 12.15 -10.98
CA ARG A 163 3.52 13.36 -10.18
C ARG A 163 4.51 13.14 -9.05
N ALA A 164 4.55 11.93 -8.49
CA ALA A 164 5.52 11.53 -7.47
C ALA A 164 6.87 11.10 -8.07
N GLY A 165 7.04 11.06 -9.39
CA GLY A 165 8.27 10.59 -10.05
C GLY A 165 8.52 9.08 -9.93
N LYS A 166 7.48 8.29 -9.65
CA LYS A 166 7.53 6.83 -9.42
C LYS A 166 6.67 6.04 -10.41
N GLY A 167 6.40 6.60 -11.60
CA GLY A 167 5.54 5.99 -12.62
C GLY A 167 5.98 4.59 -13.08
N GLU A 168 7.27 4.36 -13.27
CA GLU A 168 7.79 3.03 -13.64
C GLU A 168 7.61 2.00 -12.53
N LEU A 169 7.91 2.38 -11.28
CA LEU A 169 7.69 1.54 -10.11
C LEU A 169 6.20 1.19 -9.97
N TYR A 170 5.32 2.18 -10.16
CA TYR A 170 3.88 1.98 -10.15
C TYR A 170 3.44 0.99 -11.23
N ARG A 171 3.84 1.17 -12.49
CA ARG A 171 3.46 0.25 -13.57
C ARG A 171 3.90 -1.18 -13.29
N TYR A 172 5.13 -1.36 -12.81
CA TYR A 172 5.67 -2.67 -12.46
C TYR A 172 4.86 -3.34 -11.32
N LEU A 173 4.70 -2.65 -10.20
CA LEU A 173 4.06 -3.22 -9.02
C LEU A 173 2.53 -3.23 -9.09
N HIS A 174 1.89 -2.35 -9.86
CA HIS A 174 0.46 -2.42 -10.14
C HIS A 174 0.14 -3.69 -10.95
N ALA A 175 0.91 -3.95 -12.01
CA ALA A 175 0.76 -5.16 -12.80
C ALA A 175 0.95 -6.43 -11.96
N ALA A 176 1.78 -6.34 -10.92
CA ALA A 176 2.02 -7.40 -9.96
C ALA A 176 0.85 -7.68 -9.01
N THR A 177 0.41 -6.62 -8.34
CA THR A 177 -0.33 -6.74 -7.09
C THR A 177 -1.83 -6.56 -7.25
N SER A 178 -2.28 -5.86 -8.31
CA SER A 178 -3.72 -5.65 -8.57
C SER A 178 -4.49 -6.97 -8.66
N ARG A 179 -3.86 -8.02 -9.21
CA ARG A 179 -4.43 -9.36 -9.35
C ARG A 179 -4.55 -10.13 -8.02
N ALA A 180 -3.82 -9.72 -6.99
CA ALA A 180 -3.93 -10.30 -5.65
C ALA A 180 -5.08 -9.69 -4.84
N LEU A 181 -5.63 -8.54 -5.26
CA LEU A 181 -6.69 -7.82 -4.57
C LEU A 181 -8.08 -8.02 -5.18
N HIS A 182 -8.14 -8.42 -6.45
CA HIS A 182 -9.37 -8.57 -7.20
C HIS A 182 -9.46 -9.95 -7.84
N PHE A 183 -10.68 -10.38 -8.15
CA PHE A 183 -10.86 -11.55 -9.01
C PHE A 183 -10.08 -11.36 -10.30
N SER A 184 -9.18 -12.30 -10.61
CA SER A 184 -8.39 -12.27 -11.82
C SER A 184 -8.37 -13.66 -12.45
N ALA A 185 -9.05 -13.80 -13.58
CA ALA A 185 -8.98 -15.03 -14.37
C ALA A 185 -7.53 -15.37 -14.74
N GLY A 186 -6.71 -14.35 -15.03
CA GLY A 186 -5.28 -14.53 -15.29
C GLY A 186 -4.51 -15.10 -14.10
N GLU A 187 -4.79 -14.66 -12.88
CA GLU A 187 -4.17 -15.22 -11.67
C GLU A 187 -4.63 -16.66 -11.40
N ILE A 188 -5.92 -16.95 -11.59
CA ILE A 188 -6.46 -18.32 -11.48
C ILE A 188 -5.75 -19.25 -12.47
N MET A 189 -5.60 -18.83 -13.73
CA MET A 189 -4.91 -19.62 -14.75
C MET A 189 -3.41 -19.77 -14.47
N ARG A 190 -2.73 -18.75 -13.92
CA ARG A 190 -1.31 -18.84 -13.51
C ARG A 190 -1.07 -19.76 -12.31
N ARG A 191 -2.08 -19.94 -11.46
CA ARG A 191 -2.02 -20.88 -10.33
C ARG A 191 -2.34 -22.31 -10.74
N GLY A 192 -3.03 -22.54 -11.86
CA GLY A 192 -3.37 -23.86 -12.36
C GLY A 192 -2.27 -24.47 -13.23
N TRP A 193 -1.63 -25.54 -12.74
CA TRP A 193 -0.54 -26.21 -13.44
C TRP A 193 -0.93 -27.61 -13.89
N GLY A 194 -0.61 -27.96 -15.13
CA GLY A 194 -0.77 -29.32 -15.63
C GLY A 194 0.20 -30.28 -14.95
N HIS A 195 -0.31 -31.40 -14.45
CA HIS A 195 0.48 -32.50 -13.89
C HIS A 195 0.47 -33.69 -14.86
N PRO A 196 1.61 -34.38 -15.09
CA PRO A 196 1.73 -35.49 -16.04
C PRO A 196 0.71 -36.64 -15.85
N ALA A 197 0.15 -36.77 -14.64
CA ALA A 197 -0.93 -37.71 -14.33
C ALA A 197 -2.33 -37.27 -14.80
N GLY A 198 -2.43 -36.29 -15.72
CA GLY A 198 -3.71 -35.74 -16.19
C GLY A 198 -4.47 -34.94 -15.12
N LYS A 199 -3.76 -34.37 -14.14
CA LYS A 199 -4.34 -33.57 -13.05
C LYS A 199 -3.99 -32.10 -13.21
N MET A 200 -4.77 -31.23 -12.58
CA MET A 200 -4.45 -29.82 -12.41
C MET A 200 -4.05 -29.57 -10.95
N VAL A 201 -2.88 -28.99 -10.73
CA VAL A 201 -2.38 -28.61 -9.41
C VAL A 201 -2.53 -27.11 -9.26
N THR A 202 -3.28 -26.66 -8.26
CA THR A 202 -3.50 -25.25 -7.95
C THR A 202 -2.69 -24.75 -6.76
N ASP A 203 -1.98 -25.66 -6.10
CA ASP A 203 -1.21 -25.43 -4.89
C ASP A 203 0.21 -25.95 -5.05
N LYS A 204 1.04 -25.16 -5.73
CA LYS A 204 2.43 -25.50 -6.01
C LYS A 204 3.35 -24.71 -5.07
N ALA A 205 4.10 -25.42 -4.22
CA ALA A 205 4.93 -24.84 -3.17
C ALA A 205 5.94 -23.81 -3.72
N GLU A 206 6.59 -24.10 -4.84
CA GLU A 206 7.60 -23.20 -5.42
C GLU A 206 7.01 -21.84 -5.84
N PHE A 207 5.75 -21.81 -6.27
CA PHE A 207 5.07 -20.56 -6.61
C PHE A 207 4.68 -19.78 -5.36
N ARG A 208 4.26 -20.48 -4.30
CA ARG A 208 3.96 -19.87 -3.00
C ARG A 208 5.21 -19.25 -2.38
N ASP A 209 6.32 -19.98 -2.41
CA ASP A 209 7.63 -19.52 -1.95
C ASP A 209 8.11 -18.31 -2.74
N HIS A 210 7.90 -18.31 -4.05
CA HIS A 210 8.24 -17.18 -4.92
C HIS A 210 7.41 -15.94 -4.57
N LEU A 211 6.09 -16.05 -4.46
CA LEU A 211 5.21 -14.94 -4.12
C LEU A 211 5.48 -14.41 -2.70
N ALA A 212 5.73 -15.29 -1.74
CA ALA A 212 6.14 -14.90 -0.39
C ALA A 212 7.46 -14.12 -0.43
N SER A 213 8.43 -14.60 -1.21
CA SER A 213 9.73 -13.93 -1.37
C SER A 213 9.58 -12.57 -2.07
N PHE A 214 8.70 -12.47 -3.06
CA PHE A 214 8.36 -11.23 -3.75
C PHE A 214 7.75 -10.21 -2.79
N ALA A 215 6.73 -10.61 -2.03
CA ALA A 215 6.08 -9.73 -1.07
C ALA A 215 7.10 -9.20 -0.04
N LEU A 216 7.88 -10.10 0.56
CA LEU A 216 8.91 -9.73 1.53
C LEU A 216 9.95 -8.77 0.93
N ASP A 217 10.45 -9.03 -0.29
CA ASP A 217 11.41 -8.15 -0.96
C ASP A 217 10.84 -6.76 -1.25
N GLN A 218 9.58 -6.67 -1.70
CA GLN A 218 8.98 -5.37 -2.04
C GLN A 218 8.59 -4.57 -0.81
N LEU A 219 8.08 -5.18 0.25
CA LEU A 219 7.58 -4.46 1.42
C LEU A 219 8.67 -3.65 2.13
N TRP A 220 9.84 -4.24 2.39
CA TRP A 220 10.93 -3.51 3.04
C TRP A 220 11.48 -2.40 2.15
N ARG A 221 11.55 -2.62 0.83
CA ARG A 221 12.01 -1.61 -0.13
C ARG A 221 11.07 -0.42 -0.14
N LEU A 222 9.75 -0.68 -0.25
CA LEU A 222 8.74 0.36 -0.22
C LEU A 222 8.75 1.12 1.12
N HIS A 223 9.05 0.43 2.23
CA HIS A 223 9.21 1.09 3.51
C HIS A 223 10.41 2.06 3.51
N VAL A 224 11.57 1.65 3.01
CA VAL A 224 12.75 2.53 2.87
C VAL A 224 12.47 3.68 1.89
N GLU A 225 11.76 3.43 0.79
CA GLU A 225 11.31 4.47 -0.16
C GLU A 225 10.37 5.48 0.51
N SER A 226 9.52 5.02 1.45
CA SER A 226 8.71 5.91 2.27
C SER A 226 9.57 6.82 3.17
N TRP A 227 10.75 6.40 3.61
CA TRP A 227 11.61 7.25 4.45
C TRP A 227 12.08 8.48 3.68
N GLU A 228 12.47 8.30 2.41
CA GLU A 228 12.90 9.38 1.53
C GLU A 228 11.82 10.47 1.43
N VAL A 229 10.59 10.08 1.13
CA VAL A 229 9.48 11.03 0.90
C VAL A 229 8.87 11.60 2.18
N THR A 230 9.09 10.95 3.33
CA THR A 230 8.46 11.36 4.60
C THR A 230 9.38 12.02 5.61
N SER A 231 10.71 11.87 5.47
CA SER A 231 11.67 12.42 6.43
C SER A 231 11.49 13.91 6.79
N PRO A 232 11.09 14.82 5.87
CA PRO A 232 10.84 16.21 6.23
C PRO A 232 9.67 16.42 7.22
N PHE A 233 8.81 15.42 7.37
CA PHE A 233 7.60 15.48 8.18
C PHE A 233 7.73 14.73 9.52
N TRP A 234 8.83 14.01 9.76
CA TRP A 234 8.92 13.06 10.88
C TRP A 234 8.67 13.68 12.25
N GLU A 235 9.34 14.80 12.57
CA GLU A 235 9.17 15.48 13.86
C GLU A 235 7.70 15.87 14.10
N GLY A 236 7.06 16.50 13.11
CA GLY A 236 5.65 16.89 13.18
C GLY A 236 4.70 15.70 13.22
N ALA A 237 5.07 14.60 12.55
CA ALA A 237 4.31 13.35 12.47
C ALA A 237 4.48 12.46 13.71
N ALA A 238 5.14 12.95 14.77
CA ALA A 238 5.49 12.19 15.97
C ALA A 238 6.28 10.91 15.64
N VAL A 239 7.13 10.98 14.62
CA VAL A 239 8.08 9.92 14.26
C VAL A 239 9.42 10.31 14.85
N SER A 240 9.95 9.45 15.70
CA SER A 240 11.29 9.60 16.29
C SER A 240 12.14 8.36 16.01
N GLY A 241 13.42 8.42 16.33
CA GLY A 241 14.32 7.27 16.25
C GLY A 241 15.20 7.18 17.50
N ASP A 242 15.87 6.05 17.63
CA ASP A 242 16.95 5.87 18.59
C ASP A 242 18.20 6.60 18.08
N ASP A 243 18.49 7.78 18.64
CA ASP A 243 19.64 8.62 18.27
C ASP A 243 21.00 7.93 18.53
N THR A 244 21.02 6.79 19.22
CA THR A 244 22.23 5.98 19.41
C THR A 244 22.55 5.09 18.21
N LEU A 245 21.58 4.86 17.31
CA LEU A 245 21.78 4.09 16.10
C LEU A 245 22.41 4.95 15.00
N SER A 246 23.48 4.42 14.43
CA SER A 246 24.18 5.03 13.31
C SER A 246 23.92 4.26 12.01
N PHE A 247 24.37 4.84 10.90
CA PHE A 247 24.39 4.10 9.63
C PHE A 247 25.23 2.81 9.72
N ALA A 248 26.29 2.80 10.53
CA ALA A 248 27.12 1.60 10.72
C ALA A 248 26.37 0.43 11.37
N ASP A 249 25.31 0.72 12.16
CA ASP A 249 24.42 -0.30 12.74
C ASP A 249 23.37 -0.78 11.74
N THR A 250 22.96 0.10 10.83
CA THR A 250 21.88 -0.13 9.86
C THR A 250 22.37 -0.82 8.58
N GLU A 251 23.56 -0.44 8.12
CA GLU A 251 24.18 -0.90 6.89
C GLU A 251 24.32 -2.43 6.81
N PRO A 252 24.76 -3.16 7.85
CA PRO A 252 24.87 -4.62 7.77
C PRO A 252 23.52 -5.31 7.54
N VAL A 253 22.43 -4.78 8.10
CA VAL A 253 21.08 -5.35 7.94
C VAL A 253 20.57 -5.11 6.53
N LEU A 254 20.72 -3.87 6.02
CA LEU A 254 20.38 -3.54 4.64
C LEU A 254 21.21 -4.34 3.63
N ASN A 255 22.51 -4.50 3.87
CA ASN A 255 23.40 -5.30 3.02
C ASN A 255 22.99 -6.77 2.98
N ARG A 256 22.51 -7.36 4.09
CA ARG A 256 21.93 -8.72 4.08
C ARG A 256 20.69 -8.80 3.20
N LEU A 257 19.78 -7.83 3.30
CA LEU A 257 18.59 -7.77 2.44
C LEU A 257 18.94 -7.61 0.95
N LEU A 258 19.92 -6.76 0.64
CA LEU A 258 20.40 -6.53 -0.71
C LEU A 258 21.09 -7.78 -1.30
N ALA A 259 21.89 -8.49 -0.50
CA ALA A 259 22.60 -9.70 -0.92
C ALA A 259 21.66 -10.85 -1.31
N LEU A 260 20.42 -10.87 -0.80
CA LEU A 260 19.39 -11.83 -1.20
C LEU A 260 18.84 -11.59 -2.61
N GLY A 261 19.17 -10.45 -3.22
CA GLY A 261 18.74 -10.09 -4.56
C GLY A 261 17.26 -9.70 -4.66
N LYS A 262 16.92 -9.12 -5.81
CA LYS A 262 15.54 -8.75 -6.16
C LYS A 262 14.75 -9.99 -6.57
N VAL A 263 13.48 -10.03 -6.20
CA VAL A 263 12.57 -11.10 -6.65
C VAL A 263 11.70 -10.54 -7.77
N PRO A 264 11.74 -11.13 -9.00
CA PRO A 264 10.91 -10.65 -10.09
C PRO A 264 9.44 -10.96 -9.82
N LEU A 265 8.54 -10.18 -10.43
CA LEU A 265 7.11 -10.46 -10.40
C LEU A 265 6.75 -11.77 -11.12
N VAL A 266 7.31 -11.97 -12.31
CA VAL A 266 6.95 -13.08 -13.18
C VAL A 266 7.95 -14.19 -12.96
N HIS A 267 7.47 -15.37 -12.60
CA HIS A 267 8.33 -16.54 -12.48
C HIS A 267 8.52 -17.18 -13.86
N ALA A 268 9.75 -17.51 -14.23
CA ALA A 268 10.08 -18.08 -15.55
C ALA A 268 9.31 -19.38 -15.86
N HIS A 269 9.00 -20.18 -14.83
CA HIS A 269 8.20 -21.41 -14.98
C HIS A 269 6.79 -21.15 -15.54
N GLU A 270 6.22 -19.96 -15.38
CA GLU A 270 4.92 -19.63 -15.96
C GLU A 270 4.93 -19.67 -17.49
N TRP A 271 6.11 -19.58 -18.08
CA TRP A 271 6.35 -19.65 -19.52
C TRP A 271 7.04 -20.96 -19.91
N ASN A 272 6.98 -21.98 -19.04
CA ASN A 272 7.72 -23.24 -19.18
C ASN A 272 9.24 -23.03 -19.32
N LEU A 273 9.81 -21.91 -18.88
CA LEU A 273 11.25 -21.67 -19.02
C LEU A 273 12.02 -22.17 -17.80
N THR A 274 13.06 -22.97 -18.02
CA THR A 274 14.04 -23.39 -16.99
C THR A 274 15.41 -22.81 -17.29
N PRO A 275 16.38 -22.90 -16.35
CA PRO A 275 17.78 -22.55 -16.63
C PRO A 275 18.38 -23.31 -17.83
N ASN A 276 17.83 -24.48 -18.17
CA ASN A 276 18.29 -25.31 -19.29
C ASN A 276 17.46 -25.10 -20.58
N GLY A 277 16.58 -24.10 -20.61
CA GLY A 277 15.68 -23.80 -21.73
C GLY A 277 14.21 -24.19 -21.46
N PRO A 278 13.32 -24.07 -22.46
CA PRO A 278 11.90 -24.40 -22.32
C PRO A 278 11.67 -25.88 -21.99
N LEU A 279 10.81 -26.17 -21.02
CA LEU A 279 10.22 -27.50 -20.81
C LEU A 279 9.41 -27.83 -22.07
N ARG A 280 9.85 -28.89 -22.77
CA ARG A 280 9.11 -29.48 -23.89
C ARG A 280 7.98 -30.35 -23.38
#